data_AF-A0A932EBJ9-F1
#
_entry.id   AF-A0A932EBJ9-F1
#
_cell.length_a   1.000
_cell.length_b   1.000
_cell.length_c   1.000
_cell.angle_alpha   90.00
_cell.angle_beta   90.00
_cell.angle_gamma   90.00
#
_symmetry.space_group_name_H-M   'P 1'
#
loop_
_entity.id
_entity.type
_entity.pdbx_description
1 polymer ?
#
loop_
_entity_poly.entity_id
_entity_poly.type
_entity_poly.pdbx_seq_one_letter_code
_entity_poly.pdbx_strand_id
1 'polypeptide(L)'
;MGRKTFWIEGILVIKFPLHLGYSYLYSPRAEASKKFFIAAKKIARQENAIFLRIDPVSHFTFHISRFRRATPLQPKQTILLNLRPSVKEILAQMKPKWRYNIRLALRHKIKIIKSTEPKDIEKFWPLALLTAKRDRFRYHPKTYYVKMLEVLGRKKMAKLYLAEYQGKIIAANIFLFTKETAVYLHGASLGEHRNLMAPHFLQWKAILEAKRKGCQWFDFWGIDEAKWPGITRFKMGFAPEGKIVNYPPAFIKVYQPFWYAIYSIFKRLKA
;
A
#
# COMPACT_ATOMS: atom_id res chain seq x y z
N MET A 1 4.10 7.01 -11.21
CA MET A 1 5.23 7.94 -10.90
C MET A 1 6.22 8.04 -12.06
N GLY A 2 5.82 8.56 -13.22
CA GLY A 2 6.73 8.79 -14.36
C GLY A 2 7.39 7.56 -15.01
N ARG A 3 7.31 6.38 -14.39
CA ARG A 3 7.78 5.12 -14.98
C ARG A 3 6.88 4.71 -16.14
N LYS A 4 7.48 4.17 -17.19
CA LYS A 4 6.75 3.53 -18.29
C LYS A 4 6.00 2.30 -17.75
N THR A 5 4.72 2.22 -18.06
CA THR A 5 3.82 1.15 -17.63
C THR A 5 3.11 0.53 -18.81
N PHE A 6 2.79 -0.75 -18.69
CA PHE A 6 2.02 -1.52 -19.65
C PHE A 6 0.88 -2.23 -18.94
N TRP A 7 -0.14 -2.63 -19.70
CA TRP A 7 -1.27 -3.40 -19.22
C TRP A 7 -1.41 -4.65 -20.07
N ILE A 8 -1.48 -5.81 -19.42
CA ILE A 8 -1.67 -7.11 -20.06
C ILE A 8 -2.83 -7.79 -19.35
N GLU A 9 -3.93 -8.08 -20.04
CA GLU A 9 -5.11 -8.72 -19.40
C GLU A 9 -5.61 -7.93 -18.17
N GLY A 10 -5.53 -6.59 -18.19
CA GLY A 10 -5.88 -5.74 -17.05
C GLY A 10 -4.86 -5.74 -15.90
N ILE A 11 -3.72 -6.42 -16.06
CA ILE A 11 -2.64 -6.49 -15.07
C ILE A 11 -1.57 -5.46 -15.38
N LEU A 12 -1.21 -4.67 -14.36
CA LEU A 12 -0.17 -3.66 -14.45
C LEU A 12 1.23 -4.30 -14.55
N VAL A 13 2.02 -3.83 -15.51
CA VAL A 13 3.44 -4.12 -15.65
C VAL A 13 4.22 -2.81 -15.64
N ILE A 14 5.21 -2.69 -14.77
CA ILE A 14 5.99 -1.47 -14.56
C ILE A 14 7.43 -1.73 -15.02
N LYS A 15 7.97 -0.86 -15.89
CA LYS A 15 9.39 -0.88 -16.26
C LYS A 15 10.24 -0.19 -15.21
N PHE A 16 11.33 -0.83 -14.83
CA PHE A 16 12.38 -0.26 -14.01
C PHE A 16 13.69 -0.21 -14.80
N PRO A 17 14.28 0.98 -15.03
CA PRO A 17 15.54 1.08 -15.73
C PRO A 17 16.69 0.48 -14.90
N LEU A 18 17.64 -0.11 -15.59
CA LEU A 18 18.94 -0.56 -15.09
C LEU A 18 20.05 0.16 -15.89
N HIS A 19 21.30 -0.13 -15.53
CA HIS A 19 22.47 0.41 -16.24
C HIS A 19 22.57 -0.21 -17.65
N LEU A 20 23.35 0.44 -18.53
CA LEU A 20 23.65 -0.04 -19.88
C LEU A 20 22.40 -0.28 -20.76
N GLY A 21 21.35 0.53 -20.55
CA GLY A 21 20.11 0.44 -21.34
C GLY A 21 19.22 -0.77 -21.03
N TYR A 22 19.60 -1.63 -20.08
CA TYR A 22 18.76 -2.74 -19.62
C TYR A 22 17.62 -2.27 -18.73
N SER A 23 16.65 -3.14 -18.50
CA SER A 23 15.57 -2.91 -17.54
C SER A 23 15.14 -4.20 -16.84
N TYR A 24 14.24 -4.09 -15.86
CA TYR A 24 13.42 -5.22 -15.46
C TYR A 24 11.94 -4.81 -15.42
N LEU A 25 11.07 -5.79 -15.56
CA LEU A 25 9.62 -5.60 -15.44
C LEU A 25 9.17 -6.02 -14.04
N TYR A 26 8.16 -5.34 -13.51
CA TYR A 26 7.53 -5.69 -12.24
C TYR A 26 6.02 -5.60 -12.31
N SER A 27 5.35 -6.65 -11.82
CA SER A 27 3.90 -6.69 -11.67
C SER A 27 3.50 -6.87 -10.20
N PRO A 28 3.02 -5.81 -9.53
CA PRO A 28 2.53 -5.91 -8.16
C PRO A 28 1.13 -6.53 -8.13
N ARG A 29 0.85 -7.44 -7.18
CA ARG A 29 -0.48 -8.03 -6.93
C ARG A 29 -1.18 -8.48 -8.21
N ALA A 30 -0.54 -9.38 -8.95
CA ALA A 30 -0.99 -9.81 -10.27
C ALA A 30 -1.63 -11.21 -10.26
N GLU A 31 -2.77 -11.35 -10.93
CA GLU A 31 -3.41 -12.65 -11.21
C GLU A 31 -3.00 -13.14 -12.60
N ALA A 32 -1.73 -13.54 -12.74
CA ALA A 32 -1.17 -13.80 -14.06
C ALA A 32 -1.54 -15.18 -14.64
N SER A 33 -2.05 -15.18 -15.86
CA SER A 33 -2.31 -16.38 -16.67
C SER A 33 -1.08 -16.83 -17.46
N LYS A 34 -1.16 -17.97 -18.16
CA LYS A 34 -0.12 -18.35 -19.16
C LYS A 34 0.01 -17.31 -20.29
N LYS A 35 -1.12 -16.76 -20.76
CA LYS A 35 -1.16 -15.75 -21.84
C LYS A 35 -0.45 -14.46 -21.39
N PHE A 36 -0.62 -14.06 -20.14
CA PHE A 36 0.10 -12.94 -19.54
C PHE A 36 1.61 -13.08 -19.73
N PHE A 37 2.19 -14.24 -19.42
CA PHE A 37 3.64 -14.45 -19.54
C PHE A 37 4.14 -14.45 -20.98
N ILE A 38 3.32 -14.89 -21.94
CA ILE A 38 3.63 -14.82 -23.38
C ILE A 38 3.69 -13.35 -23.82
N ALA A 39 2.68 -12.56 -23.46
CA ALA A 39 2.65 -11.13 -23.76
C ALA A 39 3.78 -10.36 -23.05
N ALA A 40 4.05 -10.67 -21.78
CA ALA A 40 5.11 -10.04 -21.01
C ALA A 40 6.50 -10.32 -21.61
N LYS A 41 6.71 -11.50 -22.21
CA LYS A 41 7.96 -11.80 -22.93
C LYS A 41 8.15 -10.90 -24.16
N LYS A 42 7.07 -10.52 -24.87
CA LYS A 42 7.16 -9.58 -26.01
C LYS A 42 7.59 -8.19 -25.53
N ILE A 43 6.96 -7.69 -24.47
CA ILE A 43 7.34 -6.41 -23.85
C ILE A 43 8.77 -6.47 -23.34
N ALA A 44 9.17 -7.57 -22.70
CA ALA A 44 10.52 -7.72 -22.18
C ALA A 44 11.60 -7.61 -23.28
N ARG A 45 11.33 -8.13 -24.49
CA ARG A 45 12.23 -7.95 -25.65
C ARG A 45 12.30 -6.50 -26.09
N GLN A 46 11.15 -5.84 -26.26
CA GLN A 46 11.07 -4.45 -26.71
C GLN A 46 11.74 -3.47 -25.72
N GLU A 47 11.67 -3.77 -24.42
CA GLU A 47 12.15 -2.89 -23.36
C GLU A 47 13.53 -3.27 -22.81
N ASN A 48 14.23 -4.21 -23.47
CA ASN A 48 15.52 -4.78 -23.01
C ASN A 48 15.46 -5.23 -21.54
N ALA A 49 14.36 -5.88 -21.16
CA ALA A 49 14.16 -6.34 -19.79
C ALA A 49 14.84 -7.69 -19.55
N ILE A 50 15.74 -7.73 -18.57
CA ILE A 50 16.50 -8.94 -18.23
C ILE A 50 15.66 -9.99 -17.47
N PHE A 51 14.64 -9.55 -16.74
CA PHE A 51 13.67 -10.41 -16.06
C PHE A 51 12.34 -9.69 -15.81
N LEU A 52 11.30 -10.47 -15.51
CA LEU A 52 10.04 -10.02 -14.90
C LEU A 52 9.96 -10.52 -13.46
N ARG A 53 9.72 -9.61 -12.51
CA ARG A 53 9.33 -9.96 -11.14
C ARG A 53 7.82 -9.81 -10.98
N ILE A 54 7.20 -10.75 -10.29
CA ILE A 54 5.77 -10.73 -10.04
C ILE A 54 5.49 -11.05 -8.57
N ASP A 55 4.62 -10.24 -7.95
CA ASP A 55 4.04 -10.52 -6.65
C ASP A 55 2.59 -10.99 -6.89
N PRO A 56 2.31 -12.30 -6.93
CA PRO A 56 1.00 -12.80 -7.32
C PRO A 56 -0.06 -12.61 -6.23
N VAL A 57 -1.35 -12.59 -6.62
CA VAL A 57 -2.48 -12.58 -5.65
C VAL A 57 -2.89 -13.98 -5.20
N SER A 58 -2.64 -15.00 -6.02
CA SER A 58 -2.99 -16.40 -5.80
C SER A 58 -1.90 -17.33 -6.35
N HIS A 59 -1.91 -18.59 -5.92
CA HIS A 59 -0.98 -19.58 -6.47
C HIS A 59 -1.30 -19.83 -7.95
N PHE A 60 -0.27 -19.98 -8.78
CA PHE A 60 -0.47 -20.30 -10.19
C PHE A 60 -1.05 -21.71 -10.32
N THR A 61 -2.13 -21.84 -11.10
CA THR A 61 -2.79 -23.13 -11.40
C THR A 61 -2.08 -23.93 -12.50
N PHE A 62 -0.97 -23.42 -13.01
CA PHE A 62 -0.18 -24.04 -14.07
C PHE A 62 1.27 -24.23 -13.65
N HIS A 63 1.91 -25.21 -14.27
CA HIS A 63 3.30 -25.52 -14.00
C HIS A 63 4.23 -24.35 -14.33
N ILE A 64 4.89 -23.81 -13.31
CA ILE A 64 5.86 -22.73 -13.41
C ILE A 64 7.28 -23.28 -13.58
N SER A 65 7.56 -23.91 -14.73
CA SER A 65 8.95 -24.32 -15.02
C SER A 65 9.82 -23.07 -15.22
N ARG A 66 11.02 -23.09 -14.60
CA ARG A 66 12.05 -22.04 -14.73
C ARG A 66 11.66 -20.68 -14.12
N PHE A 67 10.83 -20.65 -13.08
CA PHE A 67 10.61 -19.47 -12.25
C PHE A 67 11.48 -19.56 -11.01
N ARG A 68 12.12 -18.45 -10.62
CA ARG A 68 12.91 -18.38 -9.39
C ARG A 68 12.07 -17.73 -8.30
N ARG A 69 12.00 -18.33 -7.11
CA ARG A 69 11.36 -17.68 -5.95
C ARG A 69 12.14 -16.41 -5.58
N ALA A 70 11.43 -15.39 -5.14
CA ALA A 70 12.00 -14.12 -4.69
C ALA A 70 11.29 -13.63 -3.43
N THR A 71 11.97 -12.76 -2.66
CA THR A 71 11.32 -11.99 -1.60
C THR A 71 10.23 -11.12 -2.20
N PRO A 72 9.03 -10.99 -1.62
CA PRO A 72 8.03 -10.08 -2.17
C PRO A 72 8.41 -8.62 -1.95
N LEU A 73 8.03 -7.74 -2.89
CA LEU A 73 8.13 -6.29 -2.70
C LEU A 73 6.88 -5.75 -2.00
N GLN A 74 5.73 -6.40 -2.20
CA GLN A 74 4.53 -6.17 -1.43
C GLN A 74 4.53 -6.93 -0.10
N PRO A 75 3.75 -6.50 0.91
CA PRO A 75 3.55 -7.25 2.14
C PRO A 75 3.03 -8.68 1.88
N LYS A 76 3.47 -9.64 2.68
CA LYS A 76 3.01 -11.05 2.55
C LYS A 76 1.56 -11.24 3.00
N GLN A 77 1.10 -10.40 3.91
CA GLN A 77 -0.22 -10.50 4.51
C GLN A 77 -0.91 -9.14 4.50
N THR A 78 -2.22 -9.14 4.36
CA THR A 78 -3.05 -7.98 4.68
C THR A 78 -4.22 -8.39 5.56
N ILE A 79 -4.87 -7.42 6.20
CA ILE A 79 -6.09 -7.63 6.97
C ILE A 79 -7.24 -6.78 6.44
N LEU A 80 -8.36 -7.45 6.15
CA LEU A 80 -9.57 -6.86 5.60
C LEU A 80 -10.66 -6.80 6.66
N LEU A 81 -11.25 -5.62 6.82
CA LEU A 81 -12.46 -5.40 7.61
C LEU A 81 -13.69 -5.50 6.71
N ASN A 82 -14.66 -6.34 7.09
CA ASN A 82 -15.95 -6.42 6.42
C ASN A 82 -16.79 -5.16 6.74
N LEU A 83 -17.22 -4.44 5.71
CA LEU A 83 -18.03 -3.22 5.83
C LEU A 83 -19.52 -3.44 5.58
N ARG A 84 -19.95 -4.67 5.28
CA ARG A 84 -21.37 -5.01 5.08
C ARG A 84 -22.22 -4.75 6.34
N PRO A 85 -21.79 -5.13 7.56
CA PRO A 85 -22.56 -4.86 8.78
C PRO A 85 -22.83 -3.37 9.02
N SER A 86 -23.77 -3.05 9.88
CA SER A 86 -24.08 -1.66 10.28
C SER A 86 -22.86 -0.97 10.91
N VAL A 87 -22.87 0.37 10.94
CA VAL A 87 -21.79 1.16 11.58
C VAL A 87 -21.62 0.79 13.05
N LYS A 88 -22.74 0.49 13.76
CA LYS A 88 -22.72 0.09 15.17
C LYS A 88 -22.04 -1.25 15.36
N GLU A 89 -22.35 -2.24 14.52
CA GLU A 89 -21.72 -3.57 14.54
C GLU A 89 -20.23 -3.48 14.18
N ILE A 90 -19.88 -2.70 13.15
CA ILE A 90 -18.48 -2.46 12.77
C ILE A 90 -17.69 -1.82 13.91
N LEU A 91 -18.28 -0.90 14.66
CA LEU A 91 -17.63 -0.33 15.83
C LEU A 91 -17.52 -1.35 16.96
N ALA A 92 -18.57 -2.14 17.22
CA ALA A 92 -18.64 -3.11 18.30
C ALA A 92 -17.58 -4.23 18.18
N GLN A 93 -17.32 -4.71 16.95
CA GLN A 93 -16.32 -5.75 16.71
C GLN A 93 -14.87 -5.28 16.93
N MET A 94 -14.59 -3.97 16.95
CA MET A 94 -13.21 -3.48 17.21
C MET A 94 -12.77 -3.80 18.63
N LYS A 95 -11.46 -3.90 18.88
CA LYS A 95 -10.94 -4.12 20.25
C LYS A 95 -11.45 -3.02 21.21
N PRO A 96 -11.78 -3.34 22.48
CA PRO A 96 -12.31 -2.36 23.43
C PRO A 96 -11.50 -1.07 23.53
N LYS A 97 -10.16 -1.20 23.59
CA LYS A 97 -9.24 -0.05 23.62
C LYS A 97 -9.32 0.83 22.36
N TRP A 98 -9.61 0.26 21.18
CA TRP A 98 -9.75 1.03 19.93
C TRP A 98 -11.06 1.80 19.92
N ARG A 99 -12.15 1.17 20.36
CA ARG A 99 -13.44 1.85 20.55
C ARG A 99 -13.30 3.02 21.52
N TYR A 100 -12.63 2.79 22.65
CA TYR A 100 -12.30 3.83 23.61
C TYR A 100 -11.49 4.97 22.98
N ASN A 101 -10.38 4.65 22.29
CA ASN A 101 -9.52 5.64 21.64
C ASN A 101 -10.25 6.47 20.58
N ILE A 102 -11.18 5.86 19.82
CA ILE A 102 -12.03 6.57 18.85
C ILE A 102 -12.94 7.57 19.58
N ARG A 103 -13.62 7.13 20.65
CA ARG A 103 -14.47 8.02 21.47
C ARG A 103 -13.65 9.13 22.15
N LEU A 104 -12.46 8.82 22.63
CA LEU A 104 -11.55 9.80 23.22
C LEU A 104 -11.18 10.88 22.18
N ALA A 105 -10.77 10.47 20.97
CA ALA A 105 -10.42 11.41 19.92
C ALA A 105 -11.58 12.32 19.49
N LEU A 106 -12.82 11.79 19.50
CA LEU A 106 -14.03 12.56 19.23
C LEU A 106 -14.25 13.71 20.22
N ARG A 107 -13.77 13.59 21.47
CA ARG A 107 -13.86 14.65 22.49
C ARG A 107 -12.83 15.76 22.29
N HIS A 108 -11.74 15.50 21.56
CA HIS A 108 -10.61 16.43 21.43
C HIS A 108 -10.74 17.48 20.33
N LYS A 109 -11.96 17.75 19.81
CA LYS A 109 -12.24 18.75 18.76
C LYS A 109 -11.26 18.68 17.56
N ILE A 110 -10.76 17.49 17.24
CA ILE A 110 -9.84 17.28 16.11
C ILE A 110 -10.65 17.49 14.82
N LYS A 111 -10.17 18.37 13.95
CA LYS A 111 -10.77 18.62 12.63
C LYS A 111 -10.14 17.68 11.61
N ILE A 112 -10.98 17.01 10.81
CA ILE A 112 -10.49 16.20 9.68
C ILE A 112 -10.65 16.99 8.39
N ILE A 113 -9.53 17.31 7.76
CA ILE A 113 -9.47 17.95 6.45
C ILE A 113 -9.21 16.86 5.42
N LYS A 114 -10.01 16.83 4.35
CA LYS A 114 -9.85 15.87 3.25
C LYS A 114 -9.40 16.63 2.01
N SER A 115 -8.36 16.14 1.35
CA SER A 115 -7.81 16.76 0.16
C SER A 115 -7.51 15.76 -0.95
N THR A 116 -7.71 16.20 -2.18
CA THR A 116 -7.24 15.55 -3.41
C THR A 116 -6.14 16.36 -4.10
N GLU A 117 -5.74 17.49 -3.51
CA GLU A 117 -4.84 18.45 -4.12
C GLU A 117 -3.38 18.04 -3.94
N PRO A 118 -2.58 17.97 -5.02
CA PRO A 118 -1.16 17.58 -4.93
C PRO A 118 -0.34 18.46 -4.00
N LYS A 119 -0.64 19.77 -3.95
CA LYS A 119 0.05 20.74 -3.07
C LYS A 119 -0.11 20.43 -1.59
N ASP A 120 -1.18 19.75 -1.18
CA ASP A 120 -1.39 19.41 0.23
C ASP A 120 -0.47 18.28 0.73
N ILE A 121 0.30 17.63 -0.15
CA ILE A 121 1.39 16.73 0.26
C ILE A 121 2.44 17.47 1.09
N GLU A 122 2.58 18.79 0.94
CA GLU A 122 3.43 19.62 1.83
C GLU A 122 3.04 19.47 3.31
N LYS A 123 1.76 19.22 3.61
CA LYS A 123 1.27 19.00 4.99
C LYS A 123 1.54 17.57 5.48
N PHE A 124 1.63 16.60 4.57
CA PHE A 124 1.92 15.20 4.90
C PHE A 124 3.42 14.93 5.07
N TRP A 125 4.25 15.53 4.21
CA TRP A 125 5.65 15.16 4.07
C TRP A 125 6.50 15.34 5.33
N PRO A 126 6.38 16.44 6.11
CA PRO A 126 7.10 16.59 7.38
C PRO A 126 6.75 15.48 8.38
N LEU A 127 5.47 15.12 8.50
CA LEU A 127 5.03 14.02 9.37
C LEU A 127 5.61 12.69 8.92
N ALA A 128 5.67 12.44 7.61
CA ALA A 128 6.24 11.23 7.04
C ALA A 128 7.73 11.10 7.38
N LEU A 129 8.51 12.18 7.27
CA LEU A 129 9.93 12.18 7.65
C LEU A 129 10.14 11.87 9.13
N LEU A 130 9.36 12.49 10.01
CA LEU A 130 9.41 12.23 11.47
C LEU A 130 9.03 10.78 11.80
N THR A 131 7.98 10.27 11.15
CA THR A 131 7.51 8.88 11.32
C THR A 131 8.58 7.89 10.87
N ALA A 132 9.18 8.11 9.69
CA ALA A 132 10.26 7.28 9.15
C ALA A 132 11.49 7.26 10.05
N LYS A 133 11.90 8.41 10.60
CA LYS A 133 13.01 8.52 11.56
C LYS A 133 12.73 7.71 12.82
N ARG A 134 11.54 7.89 13.40
CA ARG A 134 11.11 7.23 14.64
C ARG A 134 11.02 5.70 14.48
N ASP A 135 10.40 5.25 13.41
CA ASP A 135 10.04 3.84 13.20
C ASP A 135 11.08 3.11 12.30
N ARG A 136 12.21 3.77 11.99
CA ARG A 136 13.38 3.25 11.27
C ARG A 136 13.05 2.60 9.91
N PHE A 137 12.24 3.29 9.11
CA PHE A 137 11.96 2.89 7.72
C PHE A 137 12.06 4.07 6.76
N ARG A 138 11.87 3.81 5.47
CA ARG A 138 11.88 4.85 4.42
C ARG A 138 10.54 4.89 3.70
N TYR A 139 9.97 6.07 3.56
CA TYR A 139 8.90 6.33 2.58
C TYR A 139 9.47 6.41 1.17
N HIS A 140 8.58 6.42 0.18
CA HIS A 140 8.96 6.83 -1.17
C HIS A 140 9.37 8.31 -1.19
N PRO A 141 10.08 8.78 -2.23
CA PRO A 141 10.38 10.21 -2.37
C PRO A 141 9.08 11.04 -2.40
N LYS A 142 9.10 12.29 -1.92
CA LYS A 142 7.93 13.19 -1.89
C LYS A 142 7.15 13.24 -3.21
N THR A 143 7.87 13.29 -4.33
CA THR A 143 7.33 13.32 -5.70
C THR A 143 6.44 12.11 -6.03
N TYR A 144 6.61 10.98 -5.32
CA TYR A 144 5.74 9.82 -5.40
C TYR A 144 4.31 10.16 -4.97
N TYR A 145 4.16 10.84 -3.83
CA TYR A 145 2.87 11.19 -3.24
C TYR A 145 2.21 12.35 -3.99
N VAL A 146 2.99 13.33 -4.44
CA VAL A 146 2.51 14.42 -5.32
C VAL A 146 1.90 13.80 -6.58
N LYS A 147 2.66 12.97 -7.30
CA LYS A 147 2.16 12.27 -8.51
C LYS A 147 0.97 11.36 -8.22
N MET A 148 0.89 10.77 -7.03
CA MET A 148 -0.26 9.95 -6.64
C MET A 148 -1.53 10.79 -6.58
N LEU A 149 -1.52 11.96 -5.94
CA LEU A 149 -2.69 12.85 -5.90
C LEU A 149 -2.97 13.51 -7.25
N GLU A 150 -1.94 13.85 -8.04
CA GLU A 150 -2.13 14.36 -9.41
C GLU A 150 -2.94 13.38 -10.28
N VAL A 151 -2.61 12.08 -10.20
CA VAL A 151 -3.24 11.07 -11.05
C VAL A 151 -4.51 10.52 -10.44
N LEU A 152 -4.47 10.09 -9.18
CA LEU A 152 -5.58 9.38 -8.52
C LEU A 152 -6.48 10.32 -7.72
N GLY A 153 -5.96 11.45 -7.24
CA GLY A 153 -6.76 12.48 -6.57
C GLY A 153 -7.75 13.14 -7.52
N ARG A 154 -7.32 13.50 -8.74
CA ARG A 154 -8.21 14.00 -9.81
C ARG A 154 -9.35 13.03 -10.14
N LYS A 155 -9.08 11.73 -10.08
CA LYS A 155 -10.09 10.67 -10.28
C LYS A 155 -10.94 10.39 -9.04
N LYS A 156 -10.76 11.16 -7.95
CA LYS A 156 -11.40 10.95 -6.63
C LYS A 156 -11.15 9.54 -6.04
N MET A 157 -10.09 8.87 -6.51
CA MET A 157 -9.68 7.54 -6.08
C MET A 157 -8.66 7.59 -4.95
N ALA A 158 -7.79 8.60 -4.90
CA ALA A 158 -6.89 8.83 -3.76
C ALA A 158 -7.33 10.06 -2.97
N LYS A 159 -7.28 9.98 -1.65
CA LYS A 159 -7.56 11.12 -0.77
C LYS A 159 -6.57 11.18 0.38
N LEU A 160 -6.03 12.37 0.61
CA LEU A 160 -5.27 12.72 1.80
C LEU A 160 -6.23 13.16 2.90
N TYR A 161 -6.14 12.54 4.07
CA TYR A 161 -6.87 12.92 5.26
C TYR A 161 -5.86 13.49 6.25
N LEU A 162 -6.13 14.69 6.75
CA LEU A 162 -5.29 15.42 7.69
C LEU A 162 -6.08 15.63 8.98
N ALA A 163 -5.50 15.23 10.10
CA ALA A 163 -6.03 15.52 11.43
C ALA A 163 -5.36 16.79 11.96
N GLU A 164 -6.15 17.83 12.13
CA GLU A 164 -5.75 19.13 12.64
C GLU A 164 -6.23 19.30 14.08
N TYR A 165 -5.34 19.76 14.95
CA TYR A 165 -5.64 20.12 16.33
C TYR A 165 -4.96 21.45 16.64
N GLN A 166 -5.75 22.44 17.08
CA GLN A 166 -5.26 23.80 17.41
C GLN A 166 -4.39 24.41 16.28
N GLY A 167 -4.84 24.27 15.03
CA GLY A 167 -4.13 24.79 13.85
C GLY A 167 -2.91 23.98 13.39
N LYS A 168 -2.54 22.89 14.09
CA LYS A 168 -1.40 22.03 13.75
C LYS A 168 -1.88 20.69 13.16
N ILE A 169 -1.29 20.26 12.05
CA ILE A 169 -1.50 18.90 11.53
C ILE A 169 -0.71 17.90 12.37
N ILE A 170 -1.42 17.01 13.06
CA ILE A 170 -0.83 16.05 14.01
C ILE A 170 -0.79 14.61 13.48
N ALA A 171 -1.64 14.28 12.50
CA ALA A 171 -1.61 13.01 11.80
C ALA A 171 -2.14 13.15 10.38
N ALA A 172 -1.71 12.27 9.48
CA ALA A 172 -2.11 12.29 8.08
C ALA A 172 -2.12 10.88 7.48
N ASN A 173 -3.18 10.53 6.74
CA ASN A 173 -3.31 9.25 6.05
C ASN A 173 -3.70 9.47 4.58
N ILE A 174 -3.16 8.65 3.69
CA ILE A 174 -3.57 8.56 2.29
C ILE A 174 -4.36 7.27 2.10
N PHE A 175 -5.61 7.42 1.66
CA PHE A 175 -6.52 6.33 1.39
C PHE A 175 -6.80 6.22 -0.10
N LEU A 176 -6.93 4.99 -0.59
CA LEU A 176 -7.52 4.71 -1.90
C LEU A 176 -8.96 4.26 -1.74
N PHE A 177 -9.85 4.69 -2.62
CA PHE A 177 -11.24 4.29 -2.68
C PHE A 177 -11.52 3.71 -4.07
N THR A 178 -11.94 2.46 -4.10
CA THR A 178 -12.46 1.79 -5.30
C THR A 178 -13.95 1.49 -5.11
N LYS A 179 -14.60 0.86 -6.09
CA LYS A 179 -16.02 0.47 -5.98
C LYS A 179 -16.25 -0.52 -4.83
N GLU A 180 -15.36 -1.49 -4.67
CA GLU A 180 -15.54 -2.58 -3.70
C GLU A 180 -14.72 -2.38 -2.42
N THR A 181 -13.52 -1.82 -2.52
CA THR A 181 -12.57 -1.79 -1.40
C THR A 181 -11.98 -0.40 -1.21
N ALA A 182 -11.92 0.06 0.04
CA ALA A 182 -11.08 1.18 0.44
C ALA A 182 -9.77 0.65 1.04
N VAL A 183 -8.64 1.29 0.75
CA VAL A 183 -7.30 0.83 1.16
C VAL A 183 -6.59 1.92 1.97
N TYR A 184 -6.12 1.57 3.17
CA TYR A 184 -5.20 2.38 3.96
C TYR A 184 -3.77 2.23 3.43
N LEU A 185 -3.36 3.13 2.54
CA LEU A 185 -2.13 2.97 1.78
C LEU A 185 -0.90 3.49 2.54
N HIS A 186 -0.98 4.71 3.07
CA HIS A 186 0.11 5.34 3.81
C HIS A 186 -0.45 6.15 4.98
N GLY A 187 0.30 6.24 6.06
CA GLY A 187 -0.04 7.11 7.19
C GLY A 187 1.19 7.58 7.91
N ALA A 188 1.09 8.73 8.56
CA ALA A 188 2.15 9.38 9.32
C ALA A 188 1.55 10.17 10.48
N SER A 189 2.30 10.29 11.58
CA SER A 189 1.82 11.03 12.77
C SER A 189 2.96 11.56 13.62
N LEU A 190 2.71 12.70 14.24
CA LEU A 190 3.60 13.26 15.25
C LEU A 190 3.69 12.33 16.46
N GLY A 191 4.87 12.34 17.10
CA GLY A 191 5.06 11.69 18.41
C GLY A 191 4.40 12.49 19.54
N GLU A 192 4.40 13.81 19.41
CA GLU A 192 3.63 14.73 20.24
C GLU A 192 2.12 14.48 20.07
N HIS A 193 1.33 14.79 21.09
CA HIS A 193 -0.14 14.64 21.06
C HIS A 193 -0.66 13.21 20.82
N ARG A 194 0.14 12.18 21.12
CA ARG A 194 -0.29 10.76 21.05
C ARG A 194 -1.53 10.47 21.89
N ASN A 195 -1.68 11.18 23.01
CA ASN A 195 -2.85 11.11 23.89
C ASN A 195 -4.17 11.49 23.18
N LEU A 196 -4.12 12.28 22.09
CA LEU A 196 -5.31 12.70 21.34
C LEU A 196 -5.86 11.62 20.39
N MET A 197 -5.11 10.53 20.16
CA MET A 197 -5.54 9.39 19.34
C MET A 197 -5.95 9.74 17.90
N ALA A 198 -5.38 10.81 17.32
CA ALA A 198 -5.66 11.25 15.95
C ALA A 198 -5.54 10.15 14.87
N PRO A 199 -4.54 9.23 14.92
CA PRO A 199 -4.49 8.11 13.98
C PRO A 199 -5.73 7.21 14.04
N HIS A 200 -6.29 6.97 15.23
CA HIS A 200 -7.51 6.15 15.36
C HIS A 200 -8.72 6.86 14.75
N PHE A 201 -8.79 8.17 14.96
CA PHE A 201 -9.85 8.99 14.41
C PHE A 201 -9.84 9.05 12.88
N LEU A 202 -8.65 9.19 12.28
CA LEU A 202 -8.48 9.15 10.83
C LEU A 202 -8.95 7.83 10.23
N GLN A 203 -8.58 6.70 10.84
CA GLN A 203 -9.03 5.38 10.38
C GLN A 203 -10.56 5.26 10.49
N TRP A 204 -11.14 5.65 11.63
CA TRP A 204 -12.59 5.58 11.82
C TRP A 204 -13.34 6.42 10.78
N LYS A 205 -12.90 7.65 10.52
CA LYS A 205 -13.51 8.51 9.51
C LYS A 205 -13.38 7.96 8.09
N ALA A 206 -12.27 7.29 7.77
CA ALA A 206 -12.09 6.64 6.48
C ALA A 206 -12.96 5.39 6.33
N ILE A 207 -13.12 4.58 7.39
CA ILE A 207 -14.04 3.42 7.43
C ILE A 207 -15.48 3.86 7.17
N LEU A 208 -15.94 4.91 7.85
CA LEU A 208 -17.27 5.48 7.63
C LEU A 208 -17.46 6.01 6.21
N GLU A 209 -16.45 6.68 5.65
CA GLU A 209 -16.52 7.15 4.27
C GLU A 209 -16.53 5.99 3.26
N ALA A 210 -15.75 4.94 3.50
CA ALA A 210 -15.72 3.73 2.67
C ALA A 210 -17.10 3.06 2.65
N LYS A 211 -17.73 2.86 3.82
CA LYS A 211 -19.09 2.30 3.89
C LYS A 211 -20.11 3.18 3.17
N ARG A 212 -20.07 4.50 3.40
CA ARG A 212 -20.97 5.46 2.72
C ARG A 212 -20.81 5.44 1.18
N LYS A 213 -19.62 5.10 0.70
CA LYS A 213 -19.31 4.93 -0.74
C LYS A 213 -19.71 3.56 -1.30
N GLY A 214 -20.27 2.67 -0.48
CA GLY A 214 -20.67 1.33 -0.89
C GLY A 214 -19.54 0.30 -0.92
N CYS A 215 -18.36 0.62 -0.38
CA CYS A 215 -17.30 -0.38 -0.26
C CYS A 215 -17.75 -1.53 0.65
N GLN A 216 -17.45 -2.76 0.23
CA GLN A 216 -17.69 -3.98 1.00
C GLN A 216 -16.52 -4.30 1.93
N TRP A 217 -15.32 -3.81 1.60
CA TRP A 217 -14.10 -4.08 2.38
C TRP A 217 -13.33 -2.80 2.70
N PHE A 218 -12.68 -2.80 3.86
CA PHE A 218 -11.61 -1.87 4.19
C PHE A 218 -10.32 -2.66 4.39
N ASP A 219 -9.37 -2.48 3.49
CA ASP A 219 -8.07 -3.12 3.49
C ASP A 219 -7.06 -2.26 4.26
N PHE A 220 -6.58 -2.75 5.40
CA PHE A 220 -5.56 -2.06 6.18
C PHE A 220 -4.15 -2.15 5.59
N TRP A 221 -4.01 -2.85 4.46
CA TRP A 221 -2.74 -3.16 3.82
C TRP A 221 -1.81 -3.96 4.74
N GLY A 222 -0.55 -4.06 4.35
CA GLY A 222 0.47 -4.94 4.95
C GLY A 222 0.47 -5.07 6.47
N ILE A 223 0.31 -6.30 6.96
CA ILE A 223 0.66 -6.71 8.32
C ILE A 223 1.87 -7.64 8.29
N ASP A 224 2.68 -7.55 9.34
CA ASP A 224 3.86 -8.40 9.58
C ASP A 224 4.18 -8.28 11.07
N GLU A 225 3.85 -9.30 11.87
CA GLU A 225 4.03 -9.25 13.33
C GLU A 225 5.52 -9.30 13.71
N ALA A 226 6.32 -10.07 12.98
CA ALA A 226 7.76 -10.17 13.21
C ALA A 226 8.49 -8.88 12.84
N LYS A 227 8.12 -8.24 11.72
CA LYS A 227 8.81 -7.05 11.22
C LYS A 227 8.26 -5.74 11.79
N TRP A 228 6.94 -5.64 11.96
CA TRP A 228 6.24 -4.41 12.33
C TRP A 228 5.17 -4.64 13.40
N PRO A 229 5.52 -5.17 14.59
CA PRO A 229 4.55 -5.60 15.60
C PRO A 229 3.58 -4.48 16.03
N GLY A 230 4.09 -3.26 16.19
CA GLY A 230 3.27 -2.10 16.56
C GLY A 230 2.23 -1.71 15.50
N ILE A 231 2.61 -1.71 14.22
CA ILE A 231 1.72 -1.38 13.09
C ILE A 231 0.72 -2.52 12.87
N THR A 232 1.15 -3.77 12.99
CA THR A 232 0.29 -4.95 12.91
C THR A 232 -0.79 -4.91 13.99
N ARG A 233 -0.39 -4.69 15.25
CA ARG A 233 -1.32 -4.51 16.38
C ARG A 233 -2.27 -3.31 16.16
N PHE A 234 -1.76 -2.20 15.61
CA PHE A 234 -2.57 -1.04 15.23
C PHE A 234 -3.72 -1.41 14.30
N LYS A 235 -3.41 -2.10 13.20
CA LYS A 235 -4.36 -2.50 12.16
C LYS A 235 -5.33 -3.57 12.65
N MET A 236 -4.82 -4.62 13.32
CA MET A 236 -5.64 -5.69 13.88
C MET A 236 -6.63 -5.21 14.95
N GLY A 237 -6.35 -4.10 15.64
CA GLY A 237 -7.28 -3.56 16.63
C GLY A 237 -8.60 -3.04 16.03
N PHE A 238 -8.61 -2.62 14.76
CA PHE A 238 -9.84 -2.23 14.04
C PHE A 238 -10.60 -3.41 13.45
N ALA A 239 -9.93 -4.55 13.26
CA ALA A 239 -10.46 -5.71 12.58
C ALA A 239 -9.99 -6.99 13.28
N PRO A 240 -10.28 -7.21 14.58
CA PRO A 240 -9.77 -8.39 15.29
C PRO A 240 -10.32 -9.69 14.70
N GLU A 241 -11.53 -9.66 14.14
CA GLU A 241 -12.16 -10.75 13.38
C GLU A 241 -12.06 -10.52 11.86
N GLY A 242 -11.14 -9.64 11.44
CA GLY A 242 -10.93 -9.33 10.02
C GLY A 242 -10.35 -10.50 9.25
N LYS A 243 -10.67 -10.58 7.96
CA LYS A 243 -10.12 -11.60 7.07
C LYS A 243 -8.63 -11.30 6.80
N ILE A 244 -7.74 -12.18 7.26
CA ILE A 244 -6.34 -12.13 6.88
C ILE A 244 -6.18 -12.80 5.51
N VAL A 245 -5.57 -12.09 4.56
CA VAL A 245 -5.23 -12.63 3.24
C VAL A 245 -3.73 -12.88 3.20
N ASN A 246 -3.36 -14.14 2.98
CA ASN A 246 -1.99 -14.58 2.80
C ASN A 246 -1.68 -14.63 1.29
N TYR A 247 -0.68 -13.87 0.87
CA TYR A 247 -0.25 -13.87 -0.52
C TYR A 247 0.90 -14.85 -0.75
N PRO A 248 0.98 -15.48 -1.94
CA PRO A 248 2.09 -16.35 -2.26
C PRO A 248 3.44 -15.58 -2.31
N PRO A 249 4.56 -16.30 -2.32
CA PRO A 249 5.86 -15.71 -2.58
C PRO A 249 5.90 -14.98 -3.91
N ALA A 250 6.85 -14.06 -4.04
CA ALA A 250 7.14 -13.47 -5.34
C ALA A 250 7.94 -14.42 -6.21
N PHE A 251 7.86 -14.21 -7.51
CA PHE A 251 8.60 -14.99 -8.49
C PHE A 251 9.33 -14.09 -9.48
N ILE A 252 10.41 -14.61 -10.03
CA ILE A 252 11.20 -14.00 -11.10
C ILE A 252 11.19 -14.96 -12.29
N LYS A 253 10.69 -14.46 -13.43
CA LYS A 253 10.88 -15.07 -14.73
C LYS A 253 12.06 -14.42 -15.43
N VAL A 254 13.14 -15.17 -15.59
CA VAL A 254 14.36 -14.68 -16.25
C VAL A 254 14.19 -14.74 -17.77
N TYR A 255 14.54 -13.66 -18.46
CA TYR A 255 14.55 -13.60 -19.92
C TYR A 255 15.97 -13.59 -20.50
N GLN A 256 16.93 -12.99 -19.79
CA GLN A 256 18.34 -12.93 -20.18
C GLN A 256 19.23 -13.49 -19.04
N PRO A 257 19.59 -14.79 -19.06
CA PRO A 257 20.29 -15.44 -17.94
C PRO A 257 21.64 -14.82 -17.55
N PHE A 258 22.48 -14.49 -18.53
CA PHE A 258 23.80 -13.89 -18.31
C PHE A 258 23.69 -12.56 -17.55
N TRP A 259 22.90 -11.62 -18.06
CA TRP A 259 22.69 -10.33 -17.42
C TRP A 259 21.96 -10.41 -16.08
N TYR A 260 21.08 -11.40 -15.92
CA TYR A 260 20.47 -11.66 -14.62
C TYR A 260 21.48 -12.14 -13.58
N ALA A 261 22.43 -13.00 -13.97
CA ALA A 261 23.53 -13.41 -13.09
C ALA A 261 24.35 -12.20 -12.64
N ILE A 262 24.78 -11.34 -13.57
CA ILE A 262 25.50 -10.08 -13.27
C ILE A 262 24.69 -9.19 -12.32
N TYR A 263 23.42 -8.93 -12.64
CA TYR A 263 22.52 -8.16 -11.77
C TYR A 263 22.42 -8.74 -10.35
N SER A 264 22.34 -10.07 -10.23
CA SER A 264 22.20 -10.73 -8.94
C SER A 264 23.44 -10.58 -8.05
N ILE A 265 24.65 -10.56 -8.65
CA ILE A 265 25.91 -10.32 -7.95
C ILE A 265 25.94 -8.87 -7.42
N PHE A 266 25.70 -7.89 -8.29
CA PHE A 266 25.67 -6.48 -7.89
C PHE A 266 24.64 -6.17 -6.80
N LYS A 267 23.48 -6.84 -6.85
CA LYS A 267 22.45 -6.66 -5.82
C LYS A 267 22.91 -7.15 -4.44
N ARG A 268 23.68 -8.25 -4.38
CA ARG A 268 24.21 -8.78 -3.12
C ARG A 268 25.28 -7.87 -2.52
N LEU A 269 26.11 -7.23 -3.35
CA LEU A 269 27.14 -6.30 -2.90
C LEU A 269 26.57 -4.98 -2.33
N LYS A 270 25.32 -4.63 -2.65
CA LYS A 270 24.62 -3.43 -2.16
C LYS A 270 23.67 -3.70 -0.99
N ALA A 271 23.46 -4.96 -0.63
CA ALA A 271 22.52 -5.38 0.41
C ALA A 271 23.23 -5.49 1.76
#